data_AF-A0A9E7FAP6-F1
#
_entry.id   AF-A0A9E7FAP6-F1
#
_cell.length_a   1.000
_cell.length_b   1.000
_cell.length_c   1.000
_cell.angle_alpha   90.00
_cell.angle_beta   90.00
_cell.angle_gamma   90.00
#
_symmetry.space_group_name_H-M   'P 1'
#
loop_
_entity.id
_entity.type
_entity.pdbx_description
1 polymer ?
#
loop_
_entity_poly.entity_id
_entity_poly.type
_entity_poly.pdbx_seq_one_letter_code
_entity_poly.pdbx_strand_id
1 'polypeptide(L)'
;MDDSDEQKRLVSVSEESAERLQYLCTIVQFVTLIAHSVRSATSHTYVASRVAQQRLSGERILFLERGPQQSGLCGYASQRDGDDDCDDSELSRLVSVVHMPALAASGSCSADIEQRVQSLAVTIPDDPESDSFAERAENYYQKRPQLIALLHDLHHRYLYLADRYAQSLLHRHHRRTSSVPSDLDADEDTDLPDSTCSDAESSLSFQTLPAQPRPQFQGPTPGVAAADLDMIMAELVLAAVERDLVEAEGAEVERRLAESARKIELQGSLVEVLEAERMVLLGENARLGFRAVAAEEEARAVAAELGYMRRRAAELARAVVKLREDHRVCLLGRRIEGLQAQIYGLERRNRECFEAMARREKEKGEARAEVDRLREENRRLRQEAEAARARRRWGRSWWERVRRFDWAPASCAPHVRESKVPKNCFYI
;
A
#
# COMPACT_ATOMS: atom_id res chain seq x y z
N MET A 1 24.87 -3.78 -19.03
CA MET A 1 23.55 -3.39 -18.50
C MET A 1 23.83 -2.12 -17.75
N ASP A 2 23.47 -1.01 -18.39
CA ASP A 2 24.04 0.30 -18.13
C ASP A 2 23.34 0.95 -16.93
N ASP A 3 24.13 1.46 -15.97
CA ASP A 3 23.67 2.17 -14.76
C ASP A 3 22.70 3.33 -15.05
N SER A 4 22.69 3.82 -16.30
CA SER A 4 21.79 4.88 -16.77
C SER A 4 20.32 4.45 -16.84
N ASP A 5 20.03 3.17 -17.07
CA ASP A 5 18.66 2.67 -17.17
C ASP A 5 18.03 2.42 -15.79
N GLU A 6 18.84 2.08 -14.78
CA GLU A 6 18.38 1.99 -13.39
C GLU A 6 18.06 3.36 -12.81
N GLN A 7 18.88 4.38 -13.10
CA GLN A 7 18.58 5.76 -12.67
C GLN A 7 17.31 6.32 -13.30
N LYS A 8 17.03 6.03 -14.58
CA LYS A 8 15.76 6.44 -15.22
C LYS A 8 14.56 5.74 -14.60
N ARG A 9 14.68 4.46 -14.24
CA ARG A 9 13.61 3.73 -13.52
C ARG A 9 13.36 4.33 -12.14
N LEU A 10 14.39 4.64 -11.37
CA LEU A 10 14.23 5.23 -10.03
C LEU A 10 13.59 6.62 -10.08
N VAL A 11 13.92 7.44 -11.07
CA VAL A 11 13.28 8.76 -11.26
C VAL A 11 11.80 8.60 -11.63
N SER A 12 11.46 7.67 -12.54
CA SER A 12 10.05 7.44 -12.91
C SER A 12 9.19 6.92 -11.75
N VAL A 13 9.74 6.07 -10.89
CA VAL A 13 9.05 5.57 -9.69
C VAL A 13 8.86 6.70 -8.67
N SER A 14 9.83 7.61 -8.56
CA SER A 14 9.74 8.77 -7.68
C SER A 14 8.67 9.78 -8.16
N GLU A 15 8.59 10.05 -9.47
CA GLU A 15 7.57 10.94 -10.03
C GLU A 15 6.16 10.35 -9.88
N GLU A 16 5.99 9.06 -10.15
CA GLU A 16 4.71 8.37 -9.96
C GLU A 16 4.28 8.36 -8.48
N SER A 17 5.23 8.22 -7.55
CA SER A 17 4.94 8.30 -6.11
C SER A 17 4.55 9.72 -5.67
N ALA A 18 5.10 10.76 -6.31
CA ALA A 18 4.76 12.15 -6.01
C ALA A 18 3.34 12.51 -6.47
N GLU A 19 2.93 12.03 -7.66
CA GLU A 19 1.57 12.21 -8.17
C GLU A 19 0.53 11.49 -7.29
N ARG A 20 0.84 10.27 -6.83
CA ARG A 20 -0.01 9.51 -5.89
C ARG A 20 -0.16 10.22 -4.56
N LEU A 21 0.92 10.79 -4.02
CA LEU A 21 0.87 11.58 -2.78
C LEU A 21 0.07 12.86 -2.93
N GLN A 22 0.15 13.54 -4.07
CA GLN A 22 -0.65 14.72 -4.34
C GLN A 22 -2.14 14.38 -4.45
N TYR A 23 -2.48 13.24 -5.06
CA TYR A 23 -3.85 12.73 -5.13
C TYR A 23 -4.41 12.38 -3.74
N LEU A 24 -3.63 11.68 -2.90
CA LEU A 24 -4.00 11.36 -1.52
C LEU A 24 -4.19 12.62 -0.66
N CYS A 25 -3.31 13.61 -0.79
CA CYS A 25 -3.47 14.91 -0.11
C CYS A 25 -4.78 15.60 -0.51
N THR A 26 -5.17 15.54 -1.78
CA THR A 26 -6.42 16.13 -2.28
C THR A 26 -7.64 15.39 -1.74
N ILE A 27 -7.60 14.06 -1.66
CA ILE A 27 -8.67 13.24 -1.06
C ILE A 27 -8.82 13.55 0.42
N VAL A 28 -7.71 13.60 1.18
CA VAL A 28 -7.74 13.91 2.61
C VAL A 28 -8.29 15.32 2.84
N GLN A 29 -7.92 16.31 2.03
CA GLN A 29 -8.49 17.65 2.09
C GLN A 29 -10.00 17.64 1.84
N PHE A 30 -10.47 16.92 0.81
CA PHE A 30 -11.89 16.82 0.47
C PHE A 30 -12.71 16.11 1.57
N VAL A 31 -12.22 14.99 2.10
CA VAL A 31 -12.85 14.27 3.22
C VAL A 31 -12.90 15.15 4.47
N THR A 32 -11.83 15.91 4.75
CA THR A 32 -11.80 16.84 5.89
C THR A 32 -12.82 17.98 5.71
N LEU A 33 -12.98 18.47 4.48
CA LEU A 33 -13.93 19.53 4.14
C LEU A 33 -15.38 19.05 4.23
N ILE A 34 -15.66 17.81 3.80
CA ILE A 34 -16.96 17.15 4.01
C ILE A 34 -17.21 16.95 5.50
N ALA A 35 -16.25 16.42 6.26
CA ALA A 35 -16.38 16.22 7.70
C ALA A 35 -16.64 17.55 8.43
N HIS A 36 -16.00 18.64 8.02
CA HIS A 36 -16.24 19.97 8.55
C HIS A 36 -17.63 20.52 8.17
N SER A 37 -18.08 20.28 6.93
CA SER A 37 -19.42 20.66 6.47
C SER A 37 -20.52 19.90 7.23
N VAL A 38 -20.34 18.59 7.42
CA VAL A 38 -21.25 17.75 8.24
C VAL A 38 -21.22 18.17 9.70
N ARG A 39 -20.05 18.48 10.26
CA ARG A 39 -19.91 18.99 11.63
C ARG A 39 -20.55 20.37 11.81
N SER A 40 -20.46 21.23 10.80
CA SER A 40 -21.13 22.52 10.77
C SER A 40 -22.66 22.34 10.68
N ALA A 41 -23.15 21.49 9.78
CA ALA A 41 -24.57 21.18 9.62
C ALA A 41 -25.16 20.56 10.89
N THR A 42 -24.45 19.64 11.55
CA THR A 42 -24.86 19.04 12.84
C THR A 42 -24.80 20.06 13.98
N SER A 43 -23.91 21.05 13.93
CA SER A 43 -23.88 22.14 14.91
C SER A 43 -25.06 23.11 14.71
N HIS A 44 -25.45 23.38 13.46
CA HIS A 44 -26.64 24.17 13.15
C HIS A 44 -27.94 23.44 13.52
N THR A 45 -28.03 22.12 13.36
CA THR A 45 -29.18 21.33 13.82
C THR A 45 -29.20 21.15 15.34
N TYR A 46 -28.04 21.08 16.00
CA TYR A 46 -27.93 21.04 17.46
C TYR A 46 -28.30 22.38 18.10
N VAL A 47 -27.86 23.52 17.53
CA VAL A 47 -28.26 24.86 17.98
C VAL A 47 -29.75 25.10 17.71
N ALA A 48 -30.27 24.70 16.54
CA ALA A 48 -31.71 24.77 16.25
C ALA A 48 -32.55 23.89 17.20
N SER A 49 -32.08 22.68 17.52
CA SER A 49 -32.73 21.78 18.49
C SER A 49 -32.65 22.33 19.92
N ARG A 50 -31.57 23.02 20.29
CA ARG A 50 -31.42 23.65 21.61
C ARG A 50 -32.27 24.91 21.74
N VAL A 51 -32.43 25.70 20.68
CA VAL A 51 -33.36 26.85 20.63
C VAL A 51 -34.82 26.37 20.65
N ALA A 52 -35.13 25.25 19.99
CA ALA A 52 -36.45 24.61 20.07
C ALA A 52 -36.73 23.99 21.45
N GLN A 53 -35.74 23.35 22.08
CA GLN A 53 -35.84 22.84 23.44
C GLN A 53 -35.92 23.96 24.49
N GLN A 54 -35.24 25.10 24.30
CA GLN A 54 -35.35 26.26 25.19
C GLN A 54 -36.72 26.95 25.11
N ARG A 55 -37.38 26.94 23.94
CA ARG A 55 -38.78 27.38 23.81
C ARG A 55 -39.75 26.43 24.51
N LEU A 56 -39.51 25.12 24.46
CA LEU A 56 -40.35 24.11 25.13
C LEU A 56 -40.08 24.00 26.65
N SER A 57 -38.87 24.37 27.11
CA SER A 57 -38.51 24.37 28.54
C SER A 57 -38.85 25.68 29.27
N GLY A 58 -39.19 26.75 28.55
CA GLY A 58 -39.65 28.02 29.15
C GLY A 58 -41.03 27.93 29.80
N GLU A 59 -41.84 26.95 29.44
CA GLU A 59 -43.22 26.77 29.93
C GLU A 59 -43.38 25.65 30.97
N ARG A 60 -42.30 24.97 31.36
CA ARG A 60 -42.31 23.95 32.42
C ARG A 60 -41.30 24.27 33.51
N ILE A 61 -41.70 25.20 34.36
CA ILE A 61 -41.68 25.13 35.83
C ILE A 61 -40.38 24.57 36.46
N LEU A 62 -39.67 25.49 37.13
CA LEU A 62 -39.24 25.43 38.54
C LEU A 62 -39.13 24.03 39.18
N PHE A 63 -38.05 23.81 39.94
CA PHE A 63 -37.70 22.62 40.73
C PHE A 63 -36.89 21.53 40.01
N LEU A 64 -35.56 21.66 40.04
CA LEU A 64 -34.71 20.94 41.01
C LEU A 64 -33.23 21.31 40.83
N GLU A 65 -32.64 21.83 41.90
CA GLU A 65 -31.20 22.01 42.09
C GLU A 65 -30.46 20.66 42.16
N ARG A 66 -29.29 20.54 41.51
CA ARG A 66 -27.95 20.31 42.12
C ARG A 66 -26.94 19.84 41.05
N GLY A 67 -25.81 20.54 40.92
CA GLY A 67 -24.56 20.00 40.36
C GLY A 67 -23.87 19.04 41.36
N PRO A 68 -22.58 18.63 41.17
CA PRO A 68 -21.55 19.31 40.37
C PRO A 68 -20.57 18.41 39.56
N GLN A 69 -19.82 19.09 38.66
CA GLN A 69 -18.39 19.00 38.29
C GLN A 69 -17.56 17.71 38.48
N GLN A 70 -16.75 17.38 37.45
CA GLN A 70 -15.26 17.21 37.45
C GLN A 70 -14.83 16.28 36.28
N SER A 71 -14.14 16.79 35.25
CA SER A 71 -12.68 16.94 35.07
C SER A 71 -11.91 15.65 34.77
N GLY A 72 -11.14 15.63 33.68
CA GLY A 72 -10.19 14.55 33.38
C GLY A 72 -9.53 14.66 32.01
N LEU A 73 -8.49 15.50 31.91
CA LEU A 73 -7.51 15.54 30.83
C LEU A 73 -6.64 14.27 30.86
N CYS A 74 -6.37 13.68 29.69
CA CYS A 74 -5.10 13.01 29.43
C CYS A 74 -4.88 12.92 27.91
N GLY A 75 -3.78 13.51 27.44
CA GLY A 75 -3.30 13.37 26.07
C GLY A 75 -2.16 12.37 26.00
N TYR A 76 -1.99 11.74 24.84
CA TYR A 76 -0.71 11.22 24.38
C TYR A 76 -0.62 11.37 22.85
N ALA A 77 0.57 11.77 22.42
CA ALA A 77 0.92 12.14 21.05
C ALA A 77 1.43 10.94 20.22
N SER A 78 1.22 11.08 18.90
CA SER A 78 1.99 10.55 17.76
C SER A 78 2.42 9.08 17.70
N GLN A 79 1.92 8.36 16.68
CA GLN A 79 2.73 7.87 15.55
C GLN A 79 1.78 7.36 14.45
N ARG A 80 1.86 7.92 13.24
CA ARG A 80 1.21 7.39 12.03
C ARG A 80 2.32 7.07 11.04
N ASP A 81 2.57 5.78 10.83
CA ASP A 81 3.16 5.25 9.61
C ASP A 81 2.07 4.40 8.97
N GLY A 82 1.77 4.72 7.71
CA GLY A 82 0.72 4.09 6.93
C GLY A 82 1.15 2.73 6.39
N ASP A 83 0.14 1.96 6.00
CA ASP A 83 0.05 1.25 4.73
C ASP A 83 -1.41 0.77 4.60
N ASP A 84 -2.18 1.49 3.80
CA ASP A 84 -3.56 1.19 3.43
C ASP A 84 -3.55 0.12 2.33
N ASP A 85 -3.96 -1.10 2.66
CA ASP A 85 -4.49 -2.04 1.67
C ASP A 85 -6.01 -1.81 1.59
N CYS A 86 -6.43 -1.13 0.51
CA CYS A 86 -7.84 -0.86 0.21
C CYS A 86 -8.56 -2.16 -0.21
N ASP A 87 -9.40 -2.71 0.66
CA ASP A 87 -10.36 -3.75 0.29
C ASP A 87 -11.59 -3.17 -0.41
N ASP A 88 -11.98 -3.84 -1.51
CA ASP A 88 -13.00 -3.55 -2.55
C ASP A 88 -14.47 -3.37 -2.07
N SER A 89 -14.72 -3.06 -0.80
CA SER A 89 -16.07 -2.99 -0.23
C SER A 89 -16.76 -1.61 -0.35
N GLU A 90 -16.04 -0.57 -0.77
CA GLU A 90 -16.61 0.79 -0.91
C GLU A 90 -17.42 0.99 -2.21
N LEU A 91 -17.22 0.16 -3.24
CA LEU A 91 -17.92 0.31 -4.52
C LEU A 91 -19.39 -0.16 -4.47
N SER A 92 -19.71 -1.13 -3.62
CA SER A 92 -21.10 -1.56 -3.40
C SER A 92 -21.92 -0.54 -2.59
N ARG A 93 -21.25 0.31 -1.79
CA ARG A 93 -21.92 1.38 -1.03
C ARG A 93 -22.25 2.60 -1.89
N LEU A 94 -21.51 2.83 -2.98
CA LEU A 94 -21.78 3.93 -3.92
C LEU A 94 -23.00 3.69 -4.81
N VAL A 95 -23.42 2.44 -5.02
CA VAL A 95 -24.63 2.11 -5.81
C VAL A 95 -25.91 2.31 -5.00
N SER A 96 -25.86 2.26 -3.67
CA SER A 96 -27.06 2.31 -2.82
C SER A 96 -27.51 3.71 -2.41
N VAL A 97 -26.80 4.78 -2.80
CA VAL A 97 -27.12 6.17 -2.41
C VAL A 97 -28.07 6.86 -3.41
N VAL A 98 -28.43 6.24 -4.53
CA VAL A 98 -29.38 6.81 -5.50
C VAL A 98 -30.78 6.23 -5.27
N HIS A 99 -31.37 6.54 -4.12
CA HIS A 99 -32.83 6.53 -3.96
C HIS A 99 -33.26 7.79 -3.22
N MET A 100 -33.41 8.87 -3.99
CA MET A 100 -34.02 10.13 -3.55
C MET A 100 -35.39 10.29 -4.25
N PRO A 101 -36.49 10.60 -3.54
CA PRO A 101 -37.85 10.59 -4.10
C PRO A 101 -38.19 11.75 -5.06
N ALA A 102 -37.21 12.55 -5.48
CA ALA A 102 -37.46 13.83 -6.16
C ALA A 102 -37.54 13.75 -7.70
N LEU A 103 -37.38 12.56 -8.31
CA LEU A 103 -37.35 12.39 -9.77
C LEU A 103 -38.70 12.04 -10.42
N ALA A 104 -39.80 11.96 -9.67
CA ALA A 104 -41.10 11.51 -10.17
C ALA A 104 -41.84 12.48 -11.12
N ALA A 105 -41.18 13.53 -11.63
CA ALA A 105 -41.79 14.54 -12.50
C ALA A 105 -41.12 14.63 -13.90
N SER A 106 -40.77 13.49 -14.50
CA SER A 106 -40.47 13.36 -15.95
C SER A 106 -40.32 11.88 -16.32
N GLY A 107 -41.45 11.18 -16.50
CA GLY A 107 -41.49 9.72 -16.65
C GLY A 107 -40.80 9.14 -17.89
N SER A 108 -40.34 9.95 -18.84
CA SER A 108 -39.60 9.47 -20.02
C SER A 108 -38.07 9.55 -19.89
N CYS A 109 -37.56 10.36 -18.95
CA CYS A 109 -36.12 10.60 -18.78
C CYS A 109 -35.48 9.64 -17.76
N SER A 110 -36.24 9.24 -16.72
CA SER A 110 -35.77 8.25 -15.74
C SER A 110 -35.58 6.88 -16.37
N ALA A 111 -36.47 6.46 -17.28
CA ALA A 111 -36.38 5.16 -17.94
C ALA A 111 -35.13 4.99 -18.84
N ASP A 112 -34.73 6.02 -19.61
CA ASP A 112 -33.50 5.99 -20.43
C ASP A 112 -32.24 5.97 -19.55
N ILE A 113 -32.26 6.68 -18.41
CA ILE A 113 -31.17 6.65 -17.43
C ILE A 113 -31.08 5.29 -16.75
N GLU A 114 -32.21 4.74 -16.27
CA GLU A 114 -32.28 3.42 -15.63
C GLU A 114 -31.79 2.33 -16.59
N GLN A 115 -32.16 2.41 -17.87
CA GLN A 115 -31.68 1.48 -18.90
C GLN A 115 -30.16 1.58 -19.13
N ARG A 116 -29.59 2.81 -19.11
CA ARG A 116 -28.14 3.03 -19.23
C ARG A 116 -27.37 2.63 -17.98
N VAL A 117 -27.96 2.82 -16.80
CA VAL A 117 -27.40 2.36 -15.52
C VAL A 117 -27.41 0.83 -15.50
N GLN A 118 -28.48 0.18 -15.97
CA GLN A 118 -28.57 -1.28 -16.06
C GLN A 118 -27.63 -1.89 -17.10
N SER A 119 -27.37 -1.20 -18.22
CA SER A 119 -26.40 -1.68 -19.23
C SER A 119 -24.94 -1.50 -18.81
N LEU A 120 -24.65 -0.54 -17.93
CA LEU A 120 -23.33 -0.29 -17.36
C LEU A 120 -23.10 -0.96 -16.01
N ALA A 121 -24.17 -1.36 -15.31
CA ALA A 121 -24.10 -2.17 -14.12
C ALA A 121 -23.36 -3.46 -14.49
N VAL A 122 -22.20 -3.63 -13.88
CA VAL A 122 -21.40 -4.84 -14.01
C VAL A 122 -22.30 -5.98 -13.57
N THR A 123 -22.71 -6.85 -14.49
CA THR A 123 -23.09 -8.22 -14.16
C THR A 123 -21.86 -8.81 -13.50
N ILE A 124 -21.77 -8.71 -12.18
CA ILE A 124 -20.84 -9.49 -11.38
C ILE A 124 -21.37 -10.91 -11.57
N PRO A 125 -20.70 -11.79 -12.34
CA PRO A 125 -21.14 -13.17 -12.39
C PRO A 125 -21.06 -13.71 -10.96
N ASP A 126 -22.13 -14.35 -10.49
CA ASP A 126 -22.20 -14.99 -9.18
C ASP A 126 -21.21 -16.17 -9.03
N ASP A 127 -20.42 -16.48 -10.07
CA ASP A 127 -19.36 -17.49 -10.06
C ASP A 127 -17.97 -16.84 -9.90
N PRO A 128 -17.30 -17.00 -8.73
CA PRO A 128 -16.00 -16.40 -8.44
C PRO A 128 -14.80 -17.08 -9.14
N GLU A 129 -15.00 -17.98 -10.11
CA GLU A 129 -13.96 -18.89 -10.61
C GLU A 129 -13.53 -18.71 -12.08
N SER A 130 -14.13 -17.82 -12.88
CA SER A 130 -13.78 -17.73 -14.33
C SER A 130 -12.89 -16.56 -14.75
N ASP A 131 -12.87 -15.44 -14.03
CA ASP A 131 -12.27 -14.21 -14.56
C ASP A 131 -10.87 -13.99 -14.00
N SER A 132 -9.85 -14.18 -14.86
CA SER A 132 -8.47 -13.85 -14.54
C SER A 132 -8.33 -12.37 -14.17
N PHE A 133 -7.41 -12.02 -13.26
CA PHE A 133 -7.16 -10.64 -12.83
C PHE A 133 -6.99 -9.67 -14.03
N ALA A 134 -6.33 -10.14 -15.09
CA ALA A 134 -6.15 -9.37 -16.32
C ALA A 134 -7.48 -9.04 -17.02
N GLU A 135 -8.43 -9.98 -17.03
CA GLU A 135 -9.74 -9.82 -17.66
C GLU A 135 -10.65 -8.87 -16.85
N ARG A 136 -10.57 -8.92 -15.52
CA ARG A 136 -11.23 -7.94 -14.65
C ARG A 136 -10.68 -6.53 -14.84
N ALA A 137 -9.36 -6.39 -14.96
CA ALA A 137 -8.73 -5.11 -15.22
C ALA A 137 -9.12 -4.56 -16.60
N GLU A 138 -9.08 -5.40 -17.65
CA GLU A 138 -9.51 -5.04 -19.00
C GLU A 138 -10.97 -4.56 -19.04
N ASN A 139 -11.88 -5.27 -18.37
CA ASN A 139 -13.29 -4.88 -18.25
C ASN A 139 -13.47 -3.54 -17.50
N TYR A 140 -12.74 -3.35 -16.40
CA TYR A 140 -12.74 -2.11 -15.64
C TYR A 140 -12.30 -0.91 -16.50
N TYR A 141 -11.18 -1.02 -17.22
CA TYR A 141 -10.67 0.07 -18.05
C TYR A 141 -11.55 0.35 -19.28
N GLN A 142 -12.24 -0.65 -19.82
CA GLN A 142 -13.19 -0.44 -20.92
C GLN A 142 -14.51 0.23 -20.48
N LYS A 143 -15.02 -0.09 -19.29
CA LYS A 143 -16.28 0.47 -18.77
C LYS A 143 -16.12 1.84 -18.10
N ARG A 144 -14.94 2.14 -17.56
CA ARG A 144 -14.66 3.40 -16.85
C ARG A 144 -15.00 4.67 -17.66
N PRO A 145 -14.65 4.80 -18.96
CA PRO A 145 -15.04 5.97 -19.76
C PRO A 145 -16.56 6.14 -19.88
N GLN A 146 -17.30 5.03 -19.97
CA GLN A 146 -18.76 5.02 -20.15
C GLN A 146 -19.47 5.45 -18.85
N LEU A 147 -18.95 5.01 -17.70
CA LEU A 147 -19.41 5.43 -16.38
C LEU A 147 -19.16 6.92 -16.13
N ILE A 148 -17.98 7.42 -16.51
CA ILE A 148 -17.64 8.85 -16.41
C ILE A 148 -18.59 9.70 -17.27
N ALA A 149 -18.89 9.27 -18.49
CA ALA A 149 -19.85 9.96 -19.36
C ALA A 149 -21.26 10.00 -18.75
N LEU A 150 -21.73 8.89 -18.18
CA LEU A 150 -23.03 8.83 -17.51
C LEU A 150 -23.09 9.76 -16.28
N LEU A 151 -22.04 9.78 -15.44
CA LEU A 151 -21.96 10.69 -14.29
C LEU A 151 -21.99 12.15 -14.71
N HIS A 152 -21.28 12.49 -15.78
CA HIS A 152 -21.28 13.82 -16.35
C HIS A 152 -22.69 14.21 -16.83
N ASP A 153 -23.39 13.33 -17.55
CA ASP A 153 -24.78 13.55 -18.00
C ASP A 153 -25.74 13.75 -16.83
N LEU A 154 -25.62 12.95 -15.76
CA LEU A 154 -26.42 13.09 -14.54
C LEU A 154 -26.17 14.41 -13.83
N HIS A 155 -24.90 14.80 -13.70
CA HIS A 155 -24.51 16.07 -13.11
C HIS A 155 -25.08 17.26 -13.89
N HIS A 156 -25.01 17.25 -15.23
CA HIS A 156 -25.57 18.31 -16.07
C HIS A 156 -27.10 18.39 -15.97
N ARG A 157 -27.78 17.24 -15.91
CA ARG A 157 -29.24 17.19 -15.72
C ARG A 157 -29.64 17.69 -14.33
N TYR A 158 -28.88 17.35 -13.30
CA TYR A 158 -29.10 17.86 -11.93
C TYR A 158 -28.93 19.38 -11.89
N LEU A 159 -27.85 19.92 -12.47
CA LEU A 159 -27.63 21.36 -12.54
C LEU A 159 -28.75 22.06 -13.31
N TYR A 160 -29.19 21.51 -14.45
CA TYR A 160 -30.32 22.05 -15.21
C TYR A 160 -31.62 22.07 -14.40
N LEU A 161 -31.90 20.99 -13.65
CA LEU A 161 -33.10 20.91 -12.81
C LEU A 161 -33.02 21.87 -11.63
N ALA A 162 -31.85 21.99 -10.99
CA ALA A 162 -31.60 22.91 -9.90
C ALA A 162 -31.75 24.37 -10.35
N ASP A 163 -31.20 24.72 -11.53
CA ASP A 163 -31.31 26.04 -12.14
C ASP A 163 -32.76 26.36 -12.50
N ARG A 164 -33.48 25.44 -13.14
CA ARG A 164 -34.92 25.61 -13.42
C ARG A 164 -35.74 25.76 -12.13
N TYR A 165 -35.39 25.03 -11.07
CA TYR A 165 -36.06 25.16 -9.78
C TYR A 165 -35.80 26.53 -9.14
N ALA A 166 -34.54 26.99 -9.14
CA ALA A 166 -34.15 28.32 -8.69
C ALA A 166 -34.88 29.42 -9.48
N GLN A 167 -34.90 29.32 -10.81
CA GLN A 167 -35.64 30.23 -11.69
C GLN A 167 -37.15 30.18 -11.42
N SER A 168 -37.72 28.99 -11.16
CA SER A 168 -39.15 28.85 -10.85
C SER A 168 -39.52 29.50 -9.51
N LEU A 169 -38.65 29.43 -8.50
CA LEU A 169 -38.83 30.13 -7.23
C LEU A 169 -38.81 31.65 -7.48
N LEU A 170 -37.85 32.15 -8.24
CA LEU A 170 -37.76 33.58 -8.60
C LEU A 170 -38.98 34.05 -9.41
N HIS A 171 -39.45 33.27 -10.38
CA HIS A 171 -40.64 33.61 -11.17
C HIS A 171 -41.94 33.58 -10.33
N ARG A 172 -42.01 32.73 -9.30
CA ARG A 172 -43.17 32.68 -8.38
C ARG A 172 -43.22 33.90 -7.46
N HIS A 173 -42.07 34.49 -7.14
CA HIS A 173 -41.98 35.77 -6.45
C HIS A 173 -42.39 36.94 -7.36
N HIS A 174 -41.97 36.97 -8.63
CA HIS A 174 -42.40 38.02 -9.57
C HIS A 174 -43.88 37.95 -9.98
N ARG A 175 -44.50 36.76 -10.05
CA ARG A 175 -45.94 36.64 -10.35
C ARG A 175 -46.87 37.01 -9.19
N ARG A 176 -46.37 37.05 -7.94
CA ARG A 176 -47.14 37.53 -6.78
C ARG A 176 -47.01 39.04 -6.55
N THR A 177 -46.03 39.69 -7.18
CA THR A 177 -45.83 41.15 -7.10
C THR A 177 -46.29 41.87 -8.38
N SER A 178 -46.51 41.15 -9.49
CA SER A 178 -46.93 41.72 -10.79
C SER A 178 -48.45 41.61 -11.02
N SER A 179 -49.23 42.34 -10.22
CA SER A 179 -50.61 42.74 -10.59
C SER A 179 -50.84 44.24 -10.43
N VAL A 180 -49.80 45.03 -10.72
CA VAL A 180 -49.89 46.48 -10.88
C VAL A 180 -49.01 46.84 -12.08
N PRO A 181 -49.54 47.53 -13.12
CA PRO A 181 -48.71 48.00 -14.21
C PRO A 181 -48.02 49.28 -13.72
N SER A 182 -46.70 49.26 -13.65
CA SER A 182 -45.94 50.51 -13.61
C SER A 182 -44.64 50.28 -14.35
N ASP A 183 -44.49 51.03 -15.44
CA ASP A 183 -43.23 51.35 -16.05
C ASP A 183 -42.24 51.82 -14.97
N LEU A 184 -40.98 51.41 -15.10
CA LEU A 184 -39.76 52.23 -15.04
C LEU A 184 -38.57 51.35 -14.62
N ASP A 185 -37.56 51.38 -15.47
CA ASP A 185 -36.19 50.95 -15.22
C ASP A 185 -35.60 51.72 -14.02
N ALA A 186 -34.84 51.05 -13.16
CA ALA A 186 -33.53 51.52 -12.67
C ALA A 186 -32.90 50.51 -11.70
N ASP A 187 -31.62 50.29 -11.94
CA ASP A 187 -30.64 49.59 -11.13
C ASP A 187 -30.46 50.17 -9.72
N GLU A 188 -29.84 49.32 -8.90
CA GLU A 188 -28.93 49.63 -7.79
C GLU A 188 -29.51 50.11 -6.44
N ASP A 189 -29.27 49.24 -5.47
CA ASP A 189 -28.50 49.50 -4.24
C ASP A 189 -29.21 49.52 -2.87
N THR A 190 -28.66 48.64 -2.03
CA THR A 190 -28.32 48.84 -0.61
C THR A 190 -29.42 48.80 0.45
N ASP A 191 -29.34 47.72 1.22
CA ASP A 191 -29.53 47.56 2.67
C ASP A 191 -30.67 48.33 3.34
N LEU A 192 -31.63 47.59 3.90
CA LEU A 192 -32.12 47.75 5.28
C LEU A 192 -33.06 46.57 5.64
N PRO A 193 -32.89 45.92 6.81
CA PRO A 193 -33.80 44.89 7.28
C PRO A 193 -34.85 45.53 8.18
N ASP A 194 -36.13 45.45 7.83
CA ASP A 194 -37.14 45.52 8.88
C ASP A 194 -38.50 44.94 8.52
N SER A 195 -39.21 44.60 9.59
CA SER A 195 -40.64 44.32 9.64
C SER A 195 -41.08 42.88 9.38
N THR A 196 -40.66 42.00 10.30
CA THR A 196 -41.49 40.86 10.70
C THR A 196 -42.71 41.33 11.50
N CYS A 197 -43.79 40.56 11.35
CA CYS A 197 -45.05 40.57 12.09
C CYS A 197 -46.17 41.44 11.49
N SER A 198 -47.00 40.80 10.66
CA SER A 198 -48.40 41.19 10.54
C SER A 198 -49.26 39.97 10.86
N ASP A 199 -49.82 39.97 12.07
CA ASP A 199 -50.85 39.05 12.52
C ASP A 199 -52.14 39.29 11.74
N ALA A 200 -52.68 38.23 11.14
CA ALA A 200 -53.95 38.26 10.44
C ALA A 200 -55.10 37.85 11.38
N GLU A 201 -55.51 38.76 12.28
CA GLU A 201 -56.87 38.73 12.83
C GLU A 201 -57.81 39.42 11.82
N SER A 202 -58.39 38.61 10.92
CA SER A 202 -59.41 39.06 9.99
C SER A 202 -60.73 39.28 10.74
N SER A 203 -60.94 40.51 11.21
CA SER A 203 -62.21 40.93 11.82
C SER A 203 -63.25 41.24 10.72
N LEU A 204 -64.31 40.42 10.68
CA LEU A 204 -65.50 40.65 9.85
C LEU A 204 -66.25 41.89 10.35
N SER A 205 -66.19 42.98 9.56
CA SER A 205 -66.99 44.18 9.78
C SER A 205 -68.44 43.93 9.32
N PHE A 206 -69.31 43.52 10.26
CA PHE A 206 -70.75 43.65 10.06
C PHE A 206 -71.14 45.12 10.15
N GLN A 207 -71.42 45.73 9.01
CA GLN A 207 -71.95 47.09 8.90
C GLN A 207 -73.46 47.04 9.20
N THR A 208 -73.85 47.38 10.43
CA THR A 208 -75.25 47.50 10.84
C THR A 208 -75.86 48.75 10.19
N LEU A 209 -76.79 48.56 9.24
CA LEU A 209 -77.56 49.64 8.63
C LEU A 209 -78.47 50.33 9.67
N PRO A 210 -78.67 51.67 9.60
CA PRO A 210 -79.57 52.36 10.51
C PRO A 210 -81.02 51.98 10.22
N ALA A 211 -81.75 51.64 11.29
CA ALA A 211 -83.17 51.37 11.26
C ALA A 211 -83.96 52.57 10.70
N GLN A 212 -84.73 52.32 9.64
CA GLN A 212 -85.75 53.22 9.11
C GLN A 212 -86.93 53.34 10.11
N PRO A 213 -87.58 54.51 10.24
CA PRO A 213 -88.71 54.70 11.15
C PRO A 213 -89.97 53.99 10.63
N ARG A 214 -90.57 53.14 11.46
CA ARG A 214 -91.94 52.62 11.24
C ARG A 214 -92.95 53.76 11.38
N PRO A 215 -93.92 53.92 10.46
CA PRO A 215 -95.10 54.74 10.74
C PRO A 215 -96.00 53.99 11.72
N GLN A 216 -96.33 54.67 12.83
CA GLN A 216 -97.36 54.26 13.76
C GLN A 216 -98.73 54.46 13.10
N PHE A 217 -99.53 53.41 12.98
CA PHE A 217 -100.97 53.56 12.81
C PHE A 217 -101.70 52.56 13.71
N GLN A 218 -102.41 53.11 14.68
CA GLN A 218 -103.28 52.41 15.63
C GLN A 218 -104.57 51.96 14.94
N GLY A 219 -104.96 50.71 15.18
CA GLY A 219 -106.31 50.20 14.94
C GLY A 219 -106.45 48.80 15.56
N PRO A 220 -107.42 48.55 16.45
CA PRO A 220 -107.60 47.23 17.06
C PRO A 220 -108.22 46.30 16.03
N THR A 221 -107.45 45.32 15.55
CA THR A 221 -107.93 44.25 14.66
C THR A 221 -107.48 42.88 15.19
N PRO A 222 -108.29 41.81 15.04
CA PRO A 222 -108.06 40.52 15.71
C PRO A 222 -106.95 39.65 15.07
N GLY A 223 -106.04 40.23 14.29
CA GLY A 223 -105.01 39.51 13.52
C GLY A 223 -103.60 39.53 14.12
N VAL A 224 -103.37 40.30 15.19
CA VAL A 224 -102.02 40.54 15.75
C VAL A 224 -101.51 39.33 16.55
N ALA A 225 -102.41 38.60 17.23
CA ALA A 225 -102.05 37.41 18.00
C ALA A 225 -101.60 36.22 17.14
N ALA A 226 -102.06 36.15 15.87
CA ALA A 226 -101.64 35.12 14.93
C ALA A 226 -100.21 35.35 14.40
N ALA A 227 -99.87 36.61 14.10
CA ALA A 227 -98.54 36.99 13.64
C ALA A 227 -97.46 36.82 14.72
N ASP A 228 -97.80 37.10 15.99
CA ASP A 228 -96.90 36.88 17.13
C ASP A 228 -96.64 35.38 17.35
N LEU A 229 -97.65 34.53 17.16
CA LEU A 229 -97.50 33.07 17.25
C LEU A 229 -96.63 32.52 16.11
N ASP A 230 -96.82 33.01 14.89
CA ASP A 230 -96.01 32.61 13.72
C ASP A 230 -94.53 33.01 13.91
N MET A 231 -94.25 34.16 14.54
CA MET A 231 -92.88 34.59 14.86
C MET A 231 -92.23 33.70 15.93
N ILE A 232 -92.96 33.36 16.98
CA ILE A 232 -92.50 32.42 18.02
C ILE A 232 -92.24 31.03 17.42
N MET A 233 -93.12 30.57 16.52
CA MET A 233 -92.94 29.29 15.83
C MET A 233 -91.71 29.31 14.90
N ALA A 234 -91.47 30.41 14.19
CA ALA A 234 -90.28 30.57 13.36
C ALA A 234 -88.99 30.57 14.19
N GLU A 235 -88.97 31.25 15.34
CA GLU A 235 -87.82 31.23 16.27
C GLU A 235 -87.58 29.83 16.85
N LEU A 236 -88.63 29.09 17.21
CA LEU A 236 -88.50 27.71 17.71
C LEU A 236 -87.94 26.77 16.64
N VAL A 237 -88.39 26.91 15.40
CA VAL A 237 -87.89 26.12 14.27
C VAL A 237 -86.44 26.48 13.95
N LEU A 238 -86.09 27.77 13.94
CA LEU A 238 -84.71 28.22 13.77
C LEU A 238 -83.80 27.65 14.88
N ALA A 239 -84.22 27.76 16.15
CA ALA A 239 -83.47 27.21 17.28
C ALA A 239 -83.38 25.67 17.25
N ALA A 240 -84.35 24.97 16.65
CA ALA A 240 -84.27 23.53 16.44
C ALA A 240 -83.25 23.17 15.36
N VAL A 241 -83.28 23.85 14.21
CA VAL A 241 -82.32 23.62 13.12
C VAL A 241 -80.89 24.01 13.52
N GLU A 242 -80.72 25.11 14.24
CA GLU A 242 -79.41 25.53 14.78
C GLU A 242 -78.83 24.47 15.73
N ARG A 243 -79.67 23.85 16.56
CA ARG A 243 -79.25 22.75 17.43
C ARG A 243 -78.80 21.54 16.63
N ASP A 244 -79.58 21.11 15.64
CA ASP A 244 -79.25 19.98 14.78
C ASP A 244 -77.95 20.22 14.00
N LEU A 245 -77.72 21.47 13.54
CA LEU A 245 -76.48 21.87 12.87
C LEU A 245 -75.29 21.79 13.83
N VAL A 246 -75.41 22.35 15.03
CA VAL A 246 -74.36 22.31 16.05
C VAL A 246 -74.05 20.87 16.47
N GLU A 247 -75.06 20.01 16.58
CA GLU A 247 -74.87 18.58 16.87
C GLU A 247 -74.13 17.86 15.74
N ALA A 248 -74.48 18.13 14.47
CA ALA A 248 -73.81 17.55 13.32
C ALA A 248 -72.35 18.03 13.19
N GLU A 249 -72.10 19.32 13.39
CA GLU A 249 -70.75 19.89 13.42
C GLU A 249 -69.93 19.33 14.58
N GLY A 250 -70.55 19.19 15.76
CA GLY A 250 -69.94 18.56 16.93
C GLY A 250 -69.49 17.13 16.64
N ALA A 251 -70.37 16.30 16.03
CA ALA A 251 -70.04 14.92 15.67
C ALA A 251 -68.89 14.82 14.65
N GLU A 252 -68.82 15.74 13.69
CA GLU A 252 -67.72 15.79 12.71
C GLU A 252 -66.39 16.21 13.35
N VAL A 253 -66.42 17.16 14.30
CA VAL A 253 -65.23 17.53 15.08
C VAL A 253 -64.75 16.36 15.93
N GLU A 254 -65.66 15.66 16.62
CA GLU A 254 -65.32 14.45 17.40
C GLU A 254 -64.68 13.37 16.52
N ARG A 255 -65.23 13.13 15.31
CA ARG A 255 -64.63 12.18 14.36
C ARG A 255 -63.21 12.58 13.98
N ARG A 256 -62.96 13.85 13.66
CA ARG A 256 -61.62 14.35 13.33
C ARG A 256 -60.65 14.25 14.49
N LEU A 257 -61.11 14.52 15.72
CA LEU A 257 -60.30 14.36 16.93
C LEU A 257 -59.96 12.89 17.18
N ALA A 258 -60.90 11.97 17.00
CA ALA A 258 -60.65 10.53 17.11
C ALA A 258 -59.67 10.03 16.04
N GLU A 259 -59.74 10.54 14.81
CA GLU A 259 -58.77 10.24 13.76
C GLU A 259 -57.38 10.82 14.06
N SER A 260 -57.32 12.04 14.59
CA SER A 260 -56.08 12.66 15.05
C SER A 260 -55.43 11.86 16.19
N ALA A 261 -56.22 11.44 17.17
CA ALA A 261 -55.76 10.62 18.29
C ALA A 261 -55.15 9.29 17.80
N ARG A 262 -55.82 8.59 16.89
CA ARG A 262 -55.29 7.36 16.28
C ARG A 262 -53.99 7.60 15.50
N LYS A 263 -53.88 8.73 14.78
CA LYS A 263 -52.63 9.09 14.09
C LYS A 263 -51.49 9.32 15.06
N ILE A 264 -51.74 10.03 16.17
CA ILE A 264 -50.75 10.26 17.22
C ILE A 264 -50.31 8.94 17.85
N GLU A 265 -51.25 8.03 18.13
CA GLU A 265 -50.94 6.70 18.67
C GLU A 265 -50.09 5.85 17.72
N LEU A 266 -50.42 5.85 16.42
CA LEU A 266 -49.63 5.17 15.40
C LEU A 266 -48.23 5.78 15.25
N GLN A 267 -48.12 7.11 15.30
CA GLN A 267 -46.83 7.80 15.27
C GLN A 267 -45.99 7.45 16.51
N GLY A 268 -46.60 7.37 17.69
CA GLY A 268 -45.93 6.90 18.91
C GLY A 268 -45.40 5.47 18.76
N SER A 269 -46.24 4.55 18.27
CA SER A 269 -45.85 3.15 18.03
C SER A 269 -44.69 3.03 17.04
N LEU A 270 -44.67 3.85 15.97
CA LEU A 270 -43.56 3.87 15.02
C LEU A 270 -42.26 4.35 15.67
N VAL A 271 -42.32 5.37 16.52
CA VAL A 271 -41.15 5.87 17.25
C VAL A 271 -40.59 4.77 18.17
N GLU A 272 -41.44 4.05 18.89
CA GLU A 272 -41.01 2.94 19.75
C GLU A 272 -40.28 1.84 18.96
N VAL A 273 -40.78 1.47 17.77
CA VAL A 273 -40.12 0.49 16.90
C VAL A 273 -38.75 0.99 16.43
N LEU A 274 -38.66 2.24 15.98
CA LEU A 274 -37.40 2.83 15.54
C LEU A 274 -36.38 2.95 16.69
N GLU A 275 -36.84 3.26 17.90
CA GLU A 275 -35.98 3.27 19.09
C GLU A 275 -35.49 1.87 19.44
N ALA A 276 -36.33 0.84 19.33
CA ALA A 276 -35.93 -0.55 19.53
C ALA A 276 -34.91 -1.02 18.49
N GLU A 277 -35.13 -0.73 17.20
CA GLU A 277 -34.17 -1.03 16.12
C GLU A 277 -32.84 -0.33 16.34
N ARG A 278 -32.86 0.96 16.73
CA ARG A 278 -31.65 1.70 17.08
C ARG A 278 -30.88 1.01 18.20
N MET A 279 -31.55 0.53 19.24
CA MET A 279 -30.90 -0.17 20.35
C MET A 279 -30.27 -1.50 19.92
N VAL A 280 -30.95 -2.25 19.05
CA VAL A 280 -30.39 -3.49 18.46
C VAL A 280 -29.14 -3.19 17.66
N LEU A 281 -29.20 -2.21 16.74
CA LEU A 281 -28.07 -1.83 15.90
C LEU A 281 -26.88 -1.31 16.70
N LEU A 282 -27.10 -0.55 17.77
CA LEU A 282 -26.03 -0.13 18.68
C LEU A 282 -25.38 -1.33 19.39
N GLY A 283 -26.17 -2.32 19.80
CA GLY A 283 -25.67 -3.56 20.38
C GLY A 283 -24.85 -4.38 19.39
N GLU A 284 -25.32 -4.51 18.16
CA GLU A 284 -24.59 -5.21 17.10
C GLU A 284 -23.30 -4.50 16.71
N ASN A 285 -23.31 -3.17 16.59
CA ASN A 285 -22.12 -2.36 16.35
C ASN A 285 -21.09 -2.54 17.47
N ALA A 286 -21.51 -2.55 18.74
CA ALA A 286 -20.60 -2.84 19.85
C ALA A 286 -19.99 -4.24 19.74
N ARG A 287 -20.82 -5.26 19.44
CA ARG A 287 -20.36 -6.64 19.24
C ARG A 287 -19.36 -6.76 18.09
N LEU A 288 -19.63 -6.11 16.95
CA LEU A 288 -18.73 -6.10 15.81
C LEU A 288 -17.44 -5.35 16.14
N GLY A 289 -17.50 -4.25 16.89
CA GLY A 289 -16.33 -3.54 17.40
C GLY A 289 -15.41 -4.43 18.22
N PHE A 290 -15.95 -5.21 19.17
CA PHE A 290 -15.14 -6.17 19.94
C PHE A 290 -14.51 -7.25 19.07
N ARG A 291 -15.25 -7.77 18.08
CA ARG A 291 -14.71 -8.77 17.14
C ARG A 291 -13.60 -8.20 16.25
N ALA A 292 -13.77 -6.96 15.78
CA ALA A 292 -12.76 -6.29 14.97
C ALA A 292 -11.47 -6.07 15.76
N VAL A 293 -11.57 -5.58 17.02
CA VAL A 293 -10.41 -5.41 17.90
C VAL A 293 -9.72 -6.75 18.17
N ALA A 294 -10.47 -7.81 18.48
CA ALA A 294 -9.90 -9.14 18.70
C ALA A 294 -9.18 -9.69 17.46
N ALA A 295 -9.78 -9.54 16.27
CA ALA A 295 -9.16 -9.95 15.01
C ALA A 295 -7.88 -9.15 14.72
N GLU A 296 -7.86 -7.86 15.04
CA GLU A 296 -6.69 -7.00 14.87
C GLU A 296 -5.55 -7.40 15.83
N GLU A 297 -5.86 -7.75 17.07
CA GLU A 297 -4.88 -8.28 18.04
C GLU A 297 -4.28 -9.62 17.57
N GLU A 298 -5.12 -10.54 17.07
CA GLU A 298 -4.66 -11.80 16.49
C GLU A 298 -3.76 -11.56 15.26
N ALA A 299 -4.15 -10.67 14.36
CA ALA A 299 -3.33 -10.31 13.19
C ALA A 299 -1.97 -9.72 13.60
N ARG A 300 -1.94 -8.84 14.61
CA ARG A 300 -0.69 -8.30 15.17
C ARG A 300 0.20 -9.40 15.76
N ALA A 301 -0.37 -10.35 16.49
CA ALA A 301 0.37 -11.47 17.05
C ALA A 301 0.99 -12.34 15.95
N VAL A 302 0.21 -12.71 14.93
CA VAL A 302 0.69 -13.48 13.77
C VAL A 302 1.79 -12.72 13.01
N ALA A 303 1.64 -11.41 12.81
CA ALA A 303 2.67 -10.58 12.18
C ALA A 303 3.99 -10.58 12.97
N ALA A 304 3.92 -10.51 14.30
CA ALA A 304 5.10 -10.59 15.16
C ALA A 304 5.80 -11.96 15.08
N GLU A 305 5.03 -13.05 15.07
CA GLU A 305 5.54 -14.41 14.88
C GLU A 305 6.21 -14.60 13.52
N LEU A 306 5.55 -14.16 12.44
CA LEU A 306 6.12 -14.18 11.09
C LEU A 306 7.41 -13.36 11.01
N GLY A 307 7.45 -12.19 11.65
CA GLY A 307 8.65 -11.35 11.74
C GLY A 307 9.80 -12.03 12.51
N TYR A 308 9.49 -12.78 13.56
CA TYR A 308 10.48 -13.62 14.26
C TYR A 308 11.01 -14.74 13.37
N MET A 309 10.12 -15.50 12.72
CA MET A 309 10.50 -16.63 11.86
C MET A 309 11.34 -16.17 10.66
N ARG A 310 11.00 -15.03 10.04
CA ARG A 310 11.80 -14.42 8.96
C ARG A 310 13.22 -14.08 9.42
N ARG A 311 13.37 -13.43 10.59
CA ARG A 311 14.68 -13.12 11.18
C ARG A 311 15.49 -14.39 11.43
N ARG A 312 14.85 -15.41 12.01
CA ARG A 312 15.49 -16.70 12.29
C ARG A 312 15.93 -17.43 11.03
N ALA A 313 15.09 -17.44 9.99
CA ALA A 313 15.44 -18.00 8.69
C ALA A 313 16.64 -17.25 8.05
N ALA A 314 16.68 -15.92 8.15
CA ALA A 314 17.79 -15.12 7.66
C ALA A 314 19.10 -15.40 8.41
N GLU A 315 19.05 -15.60 9.74
CA GLU A 315 20.22 -16.03 10.54
C GLU A 315 20.75 -17.39 10.09
N LEU A 316 19.85 -18.37 9.90
CA LEU A 316 20.22 -19.70 9.43
C LEU A 316 20.83 -19.65 8.01
N ALA A 317 20.26 -18.84 7.11
CA ALA A 317 20.80 -18.65 5.77
C ALA A 317 22.24 -18.10 5.83
N ARG A 318 22.50 -17.09 6.67
CA ARG A 318 23.85 -16.55 6.88
C ARG A 318 24.80 -17.61 7.44
N ALA A 319 24.37 -18.41 8.41
CA ALA A 319 25.18 -19.48 8.98
C ALA A 319 25.57 -20.55 7.95
N VAL A 320 24.64 -20.93 7.05
CA VAL A 320 24.89 -21.90 5.99
C VAL A 320 25.92 -21.38 4.98
N VAL A 321 25.82 -20.11 4.58
CA VAL A 321 26.81 -19.49 3.68
C VAL A 321 28.20 -19.53 4.33
N LYS A 322 28.30 -19.12 5.58
CA LYS A 322 29.56 -19.15 6.33
C LYS A 322 30.16 -20.57 6.41
N LEU A 323 29.34 -21.58 6.71
CA LEU A 323 29.81 -22.97 6.75
C LEU A 323 30.35 -23.47 5.40
N ARG A 324 29.76 -23.03 4.28
CA ARG A 324 30.24 -23.38 2.93
C ARG A 324 31.59 -22.73 2.65
N GLU A 325 31.77 -21.48 3.04
CA GLU A 325 33.03 -20.76 2.92
C GLU A 325 34.12 -21.42 3.79
N ASP A 326 33.83 -21.69 5.06
CA ASP A 326 34.75 -22.37 5.99
C ASP A 326 35.17 -23.74 5.42
N HIS A 327 34.23 -24.52 4.90
CA HIS A 327 34.53 -25.80 4.26
C HIS A 327 35.46 -25.66 3.06
N ARG A 328 35.23 -24.67 2.19
CA ARG A 328 36.08 -24.38 1.03
C ARG A 328 37.48 -23.95 1.47
N VAL A 329 37.59 -23.10 2.48
CA VAL A 329 38.87 -22.68 3.08
C VAL A 329 39.64 -23.89 3.62
N CYS A 330 38.97 -24.81 4.34
CA CYS A 330 39.59 -26.05 4.82
C CYS A 330 40.11 -26.93 3.68
N LEU A 331 39.33 -27.13 2.60
CA LEU A 331 39.76 -27.93 1.45
C LEU A 331 40.98 -27.33 0.75
N LEU A 332 40.99 -26.00 0.57
CA LEU A 332 42.12 -25.29 -0.01
C LEU A 332 43.35 -25.35 0.89
N GLY A 333 43.19 -25.23 2.21
CA GLY A 333 44.26 -25.39 3.19
C GLY A 333 44.96 -26.75 3.06
N ARG A 334 44.21 -27.85 3.03
CA ARG A 334 44.76 -29.20 2.82
C ARG A 334 45.49 -29.33 1.48
N ARG A 335 44.98 -28.68 0.41
CA ARG A 335 45.64 -28.70 -0.90
C ARG A 335 46.97 -27.94 -0.87
N ILE A 336 47.02 -26.80 -0.20
CA ILE A 336 48.24 -26.00 -0.02
C ILE A 336 49.28 -26.81 0.75
N GLU A 337 48.90 -27.44 1.87
CA GLU A 337 49.79 -28.30 2.65
C GLU A 337 50.37 -29.45 1.81
N GLY A 338 49.53 -30.12 1.02
CA GLY A 338 49.98 -31.17 0.10
C GLY A 338 50.97 -30.67 -0.96
N LEU A 339 50.73 -29.49 -1.53
CA LEU A 339 51.66 -28.86 -2.49
C LEU A 339 52.97 -28.44 -1.82
N GLN A 340 52.92 -27.89 -0.60
CA GLN A 340 54.11 -27.54 0.17
C GLN A 340 54.98 -28.77 0.47
N ALA A 341 54.36 -29.89 0.85
CA ALA A 341 55.08 -31.15 1.06
C ALA A 341 55.76 -31.66 -0.22
N GLN A 342 55.11 -31.51 -1.38
CA GLN A 342 55.70 -31.87 -2.68
C GLN A 342 56.88 -30.97 -3.04
N ILE A 343 56.75 -29.64 -2.85
CA ILE A 343 57.83 -28.67 -3.07
C ILE A 343 59.02 -29.03 -2.19
N TYR A 344 58.80 -29.26 -0.89
CA TYR A 344 59.85 -29.66 0.02
C TYR A 344 60.55 -30.97 -0.41
N GLY A 345 59.78 -31.97 -0.85
CA GLY A 345 60.33 -33.21 -1.38
C GLY A 345 61.13 -33.03 -2.67
N LEU A 346 60.75 -32.09 -3.54
CA LEU A 346 61.51 -31.72 -4.74
C LEU A 346 62.78 -30.96 -4.39
N GLU A 347 62.70 -29.98 -3.48
CA GLU A 347 63.86 -29.22 -3.00
C GLU A 347 64.91 -30.14 -2.39
N ARG A 348 64.49 -31.11 -1.57
CA ARG A 348 65.39 -32.11 -0.99
C ARG A 348 66.10 -32.93 -2.08
N ARG A 349 65.35 -33.47 -3.05
CA ARG A 349 65.94 -34.24 -4.17
C ARG A 349 66.87 -33.39 -5.04
N ASN A 350 66.51 -32.13 -5.27
CA ASN A 350 67.38 -31.20 -5.99
C ASN A 350 68.70 -30.97 -5.24
N ARG A 351 68.65 -30.76 -3.92
CA ARG A 351 69.87 -30.62 -3.09
C ARG A 351 70.74 -31.87 -3.17
N GLU A 352 70.16 -33.06 -3.02
CA GLU A 352 70.88 -34.33 -3.14
C GLU A 352 71.54 -34.48 -4.54
N CYS A 353 70.85 -34.06 -5.60
CA CYS A 353 71.39 -34.04 -6.96
C CYS A 353 72.57 -33.07 -7.10
N PHE A 354 72.46 -31.84 -6.57
CA PHE A 354 73.55 -30.86 -6.59
C PHE A 354 74.77 -31.35 -5.81
N GLU A 355 74.58 -31.96 -4.64
CA GLU A 355 75.67 -32.54 -3.86
C GLU A 355 76.35 -33.70 -4.60
N ALA A 356 75.57 -34.57 -5.25
CA ALA A 356 76.13 -35.67 -6.05
C ALA A 356 76.97 -35.15 -7.22
N MET A 357 76.50 -34.09 -7.90
CA MET A 357 77.26 -33.43 -8.97
C MET A 357 78.55 -32.78 -8.43
N ALA A 358 78.49 -32.11 -7.28
CA ALA A 358 79.66 -31.52 -6.64
C ALA A 358 80.71 -32.58 -6.23
N ARG A 359 80.28 -33.73 -5.69
CA ARG A 359 81.16 -34.87 -5.38
C ARG A 359 81.84 -35.41 -6.63
N ARG A 360 81.09 -35.62 -7.72
CA ARG A 360 81.64 -36.07 -9.00
C ARG A 360 82.66 -35.09 -9.57
N GLU A 361 82.42 -33.78 -9.47
CA GLU A 361 83.40 -32.78 -9.91
C GLU A 361 84.66 -32.78 -9.03
N LYS A 362 84.51 -32.98 -7.71
CA LYS A 362 85.66 -33.14 -6.81
C LYS A 362 86.49 -34.38 -7.15
N GLU A 363 85.84 -35.53 -7.34
CA GLU A 363 86.49 -36.79 -7.74
C GLU A 363 87.21 -36.65 -9.09
N LYS A 364 86.60 -35.97 -10.08
CA LYS A 364 87.26 -35.65 -11.35
C LYS A 364 88.48 -34.74 -11.14
N GLY A 365 88.38 -33.76 -10.25
CA GLY A 365 89.49 -32.87 -9.89
C GLY A 365 90.66 -33.64 -9.26
N GLU A 366 90.37 -34.51 -8.30
CA GLU A 366 91.35 -35.40 -7.66
C GLU A 366 91.98 -36.36 -8.67
N ALA A 367 91.19 -36.98 -9.55
CA ALA A 367 91.70 -37.85 -10.61
C ALA A 367 92.59 -37.09 -11.60
N ARG A 368 92.26 -35.84 -11.96
CA ARG A 368 93.11 -34.98 -12.79
C ARG A 368 94.42 -34.65 -12.09
N ALA A 369 94.38 -34.26 -10.82
CA ALA A 369 95.57 -33.97 -10.02
C ALA A 369 96.48 -35.21 -9.90
N GLU A 370 95.89 -36.39 -9.69
CA GLU A 370 96.63 -37.66 -9.64
C GLU A 370 97.27 -38.00 -11.00
N VAL A 371 96.54 -37.82 -12.10
CA VAL A 371 97.08 -37.99 -13.46
C VAL A 371 98.26 -37.04 -13.70
N ASP A 372 98.16 -35.79 -13.27
CA ASP A 372 99.24 -34.81 -13.42
C ASP A 372 100.46 -35.15 -12.55
N ARG A 373 100.26 -35.61 -11.31
CA ARG A 373 101.32 -36.15 -10.45
C ARG A 373 102.03 -37.33 -11.11
N LEU A 374 101.28 -38.31 -11.62
CA LEU A 374 101.83 -39.47 -12.31
C LEU A 374 102.56 -39.09 -13.61
N ARG A 375 102.12 -38.04 -14.30
CA ARG A 375 102.82 -37.49 -15.49
C ARG A 375 104.16 -36.87 -15.11
N GLU A 376 104.21 -36.12 -14.02
CA GLU A 376 105.45 -35.54 -13.49
C GLU A 376 106.42 -36.62 -13.03
N GLU A 377 105.95 -37.63 -12.29
CA GLU A 377 106.78 -38.76 -11.88
C GLU A 377 107.28 -39.57 -13.08
N ASN A 378 106.41 -39.85 -14.06
CA ASN A 378 106.85 -40.48 -15.32
C ASN A 378 107.90 -39.64 -16.05
N ARG A 379 107.79 -38.31 -16.02
CA ARG A 379 108.79 -37.41 -16.61
C ARG A 379 110.13 -37.54 -15.87
N ARG A 380 110.12 -37.56 -14.53
CA ARG A 380 111.31 -37.79 -13.69
C ARG A 380 111.96 -39.13 -14.00
N LEU A 381 111.17 -40.21 -13.99
CA LEU A 381 111.66 -41.56 -14.29
C LEU A 381 112.21 -41.67 -15.71
N ARG A 382 111.61 -40.99 -16.70
CA ARG A 382 112.16 -40.92 -18.06
C ARG A 382 113.51 -40.22 -18.09
N GLN A 383 113.63 -39.07 -17.42
CA GLN A 383 114.91 -38.34 -17.31
C GLN A 383 115.98 -39.18 -16.59
N GLU A 384 115.61 -39.88 -15.52
CA GLU A 384 116.51 -40.80 -14.81
C GLU A 384 116.94 -41.98 -15.71
N ALA A 385 116.00 -42.58 -16.44
CA ALA A 385 116.27 -43.66 -17.39
C ALA A 385 117.16 -43.19 -18.55
N GLU A 386 116.94 -41.98 -19.06
CA GLU A 386 117.79 -41.34 -20.06
C GLU A 386 119.19 -41.04 -19.51
N ALA A 387 119.31 -40.52 -18.29
CA ALA A 387 120.57 -40.30 -17.61
C ALA A 387 121.32 -41.62 -17.34
N ALA A 388 120.61 -42.68 -16.95
CA ALA A 388 121.17 -44.02 -16.79
C ALA A 388 121.63 -44.60 -18.13
N ARG A 389 120.86 -44.40 -19.21
CA ARG A 389 121.27 -44.75 -20.59
C ARG A 389 122.49 -43.94 -21.03
N ALA A 390 122.58 -42.66 -20.69
CA ALA A 390 123.73 -41.82 -20.96
C ALA A 390 124.97 -42.27 -20.17
N ARG A 391 124.83 -42.61 -18.88
CA ARG A 391 125.89 -43.23 -18.07
C ARG A 391 126.34 -44.57 -18.65
N ARG A 392 125.40 -45.41 -19.12
CA ARG A 392 125.73 -46.66 -19.81
C ARG A 392 126.42 -46.42 -21.16
N ARG A 393 126.05 -45.38 -21.92
CA ARG A 393 126.78 -44.98 -23.14
C ARG A 393 128.18 -44.49 -22.83
N TRP A 394 128.36 -43.69 -21.77
CA TRP A 394 129.68 -43.22 -21.34
C TRP A 394 130.54 -44.37 -20.80
N GLY A 395 129.95 -45.28 -20.02
CA GLY A 395 130.58 -46.53 -19.58
C GLY A 395 130.94 -47.44 -20.76
N ARG A 396 130.08 -47.57 -21.78
CA ARG A 396 130.42 -48.29 -23.03
C ARG A 396 131.54 -47.60 -23.79
N SER A 397 131.57 -46.27 -23.87
CA SER A 397 132.68 -45.51 -24.49
C SER A 397 134.00 -45.70 -23.73
N TRP A 398 133.96 -45.80 -22.40
CA TRP A 398 135.11 -46.18 -21.58
C TRP A 398 135.54 -47.64 -21.84
N TRP A 399 134.61 -48.60 -21.86
CA TRP A 399 134.91 -50.00 -22.20
C TRP A 399 135.37 -50.19 -23.66
N GLU A 400 134.91 -49.38 -24.62
CA GLU A 400 135.40 -49.33 -26.00
C GLU A 400 136.78 -48.66 -26.12
N ARG A 401 137.15 -47.83 -25.14
CA ARG A 401 138.50 -47.27 -25.00
C ARG A 401 139.45 -48.30 -24.37
N VAL A 402 138.97 -49.12 -23.43
CA VAL A 402 139.71 -50.22 -22.81
C VAL A 402 139.89 -51.42 -23.76
N ARG A 403 138.88 -51.79 -24.56
CA ARG A 403 138.99 -52.86 -25.58
C ARG A 403 139.94 -52.54 -26.74
N ARG A 404 140.40 -51.29 -26.86
CA ARG A 404 141.43 -50.91 -27.84
C ARG A 404 142.85 -51.27 -27.40
N PHE A 405 143.04 -51.77 -26.18
CA PHE A 405 144.28 -52.37 -25.71
C PHE A 405 144.13 -53.91 -25.70
N ASP A 406 144.62 -54.50 -26.80
CA ASP A 406 145.15 -55.86 -27.02
C ASP A 406 144.56 -57.07 -26.26
N TRP A 407 144.06 -58.06 -27.03
CA TRP A 407 144.76 -59.35 -27.26
C TRP A 407 143.88 -60.28 -28.14
N ALA A 408 144.35 -60.61 -29.33
CA ALA A 408 143.96 -61.80 -30.11
C ALA A 408 145.00 -62.93 -29.80
N PRO A 409 144.79 -64.25 -30.07
CA PRO A 409 144.06 -64.77 -31.24
C PRO A 409 143.40 -66.18 -31.14
N ALA A 410 142.75 -66.53 -32.26
CA ALA A 410 142.76 -67.84 -32.96
C ALA A 410 141.83 -69.00 -32.54
N SER A 411 140.81 -69.19 -33.39
CA SER A 411 140.39 -70.41 -34.11
C SER A 411 140.31 -71.76 -33.40
N CYS A 412 139.08 -72.31 -33.35
CA CYS A 412 138.74 -73.71 -33.68
C CYS A 412 137.21 -73.82 -33.88
N ALA A 413 136.78 -74.42 -35.00
CA ALA A 413 135.40 -74.90 -35.21
C ALA A 413 135.21 -76.26 -34.48
N PRO A 414 133.98 -76.82 -34.25
CA PRO A 414 133.12 -77.31 -35.33
C PRO A 414 131.58 -77.36 -35.09
N HIS A 415 130.88 -77.64 -36.20
CA HIS A 415 129.59 -78.32 -36.47
C HIS A 415 128.57 -78.81 -35.39
N VAL A 416 127.27 -78.73 -35.81
CA VAL A 416 126.14 -79.70 -35.66
C VAL A 416 125.38 -79.69 -34.30
N ARG A 417 124.04 -79.79 -34.14
CA ARG A 417 122.82 -80.05 -34.96
C ARG A 417 121.55 -79.59 -34.21
N GLU A 418 120.43 -79.56 -34.93
CA GLU A 418 119.03 -79.30 -34.52
C GLU A 418 118.49 -80.16 -33.34
N SER A 419 117.51 -79.62 -32.59
CA SER A 419 116.19 -80.28 -32.37
C SER A 419 115.21 -79.52 -31.44
N LYS A 420 113.96 -79.43 -31.91
CA LYS A 420 112.66 -79.63 -31.22
C LYS A 420 112.20 -78.73 -30.05
N VAL A 421 111.26 -77.81 -30.36
CA VAL A 421 109.83 -77.65 -29.87
C VAL A 421 109.48 -78.38 -28.54
N PRO A 422 108.69 -77.88 -27.55
CA PRO A 422 107.36 -77.24 -27.76
C PRO A 422 106.76 -76.26 -26.70
N LYS A 423 105.68 -75.56 -27.14
CA LYS A 423 104.36 -75.33 -26.49
C LYS A 423 104.12 -74.39 -25.27
N ASN A 424 102.89 -73.86 -25.32
CA ASN A 424 101.99 -73.30 -24.30
C ASN A 424 102.11 -71.78 -24.03
N CYS A 425 101.13 -70.97 -24.45
CA CYS A 425 99.75 -70.80 -23.95
C CYS A 425 99.73 -70.10 -22.59
N PHE A 426 99.13 -68.91 -22.52
CA PHE A 426 98.06 -68.57 -21.56
C PHE A 426 97.28 -67.33 -22.03
N TYR A 427 95.96 -67.51 -22.12
CA TYR A 427 94.93 -66.46 -22.09
C TYR A 427 94.90 -65.81 -20.69
N ILE A 428 94.57 -64.51 -20.60
CA ILE A 428 93.22 -63.96 -20.33
C ILE A 428 93.18 -62.55 -20.93
#